data_AF-A0A918HTB8-F1
#
_entry.id   AF-A0A918HTB8-F1
#
_cell.length_a   1.000
_cell.length_b   1.000
_cell.length_c   1.000
_cell.angle_alpha   90.00
_cell.angle_beta   90.00
_cell.angle_gamma   90.00
#
_symmetry.space_group_name_H-M   'P 1'
#
loop_
_entity.id
_entity.type
_entity.pdbx_description
1 polymer ?
#
loop_
_entity_poly.entity_id
_entity_poly.type
_entity_poly.pdbx_seq_one_letter_code
_entity_poly.pdbx_strand_id
1 'polypeptide(L)'
;MSTSTARAVRAGRRTVDIHRPDKVLFPGVGITEADLADYHRSVEPHVLPHLRGRPLMLERRAVGPYSVRARPGGPVATPLR
;
A
#
# COMPACT_ATOMS: atom_id res chain seq x y z
N MET A 1 2.95 16.91 12.37
CA MET A 1 2.04 16.27 11.39
C MET A 1 2.78 16.25 10.06
N SER A 2 3.29 15.11 9.61
CA SER A 2 3.99 15.06 8.31
C SER A 2 2.98 15.19 7.19
N THR A 3 2.96 16.36 6.56
CA THR A 3 2.28 16.61 5.28
C THR A 3 3.10 15.94 4.18
N SER A 4 2.90 14.63 4.02
CA SER A 4 3.51 13.86 2.94
C SER A 4 2.92 14.34 1.61
N THR A 5 3.73 14.95 0.75
CA THR A 5 3.30 15.34 -0.60
C THR A 5 3.20 14.10 -1.47
N ALA A 6 2.22 14.07 -2.37
CA ALA A 6 2.06 12.96 -3.30
C ALA A 6 3.33 12.77 -4.15
N ARG A 7 3.73 11.51 -4.35
CA ARG A 7 4.89 11.12 -5.15
C ARG A 7 4.44 10.43 -6.44
N ALA A 8 4.83 10.98 -7.59
CA ALA A 8 4.60 10.34 -8.88
C ALA A 8 5.59 9.19 -9.12
N VAL A 9 5.08 8.02 -9.52
CA VAL A 9 5.86 6.83 -9.89
C VAL A 9 5.53 6.40 -11.31
N ARG A 10 6.55 6.06 -12.08
CA ARG A 10 6.41 5.64 -13.47
C ARG A 10 6.25 4.12 -13.56
N ALA A 11 5.11 3.65 -14.07
CA ALA A 11 4.79 2.24 -14.28
C ALA A 11 4.46 1.97 -15.77
N GLY A 12 5.33 1.27 -16.50
CA GLY A 12 5.14 0.95 -17.92
C GLY A 12 4.88 2.18 -18.79
N ARG A 13 3.63 2.43 -19.22
CA ARG A 13 3.21 3.62 -20.00
C ARG A 13 2.44 4.70 -19.20
N ARG A 14 2.21 4.49 -17.90
CA ARG A 14 1.42 5.38 -17.03
C ARG A 14 2.25 5.97 -15.89
N THR A 15 1.91 7.20 -15.50
CA THR A 15 2.37 7.78 -14.23
C THR A 15 1.28 7.56 -13.19
N VAL A 16 1.66 7.09 -12.01
CA VAL A 16 0.76 6.78 -10.90
C VAL A 16 1.17 7.63 -9.71
N ASP A 17 0.22 8.38 -9.15
CA ASP A 17 0.46 9.20 -7.97
C ASP A 17 0.23 8.41 -6.69
N ILE A 18 1.25 8.38 -5.83
CA ILE A 18 1.20 7.82 -4.48
C ILE A 18 0.90 8.96 -3.53
N HIS A 19 -0.31 9.00 -2.95
CA HIS A 19 -0.75 10.12 -2.11
C HIS A 19 -0.15 10.13 -0.70
N ARG A 20 0.33 8.98 -0.19
CA ARG A 20 0.92 8.87 1.16
C ARG A 20 2.21 8.06 1.12
N PRO A 21 3.25 8.53 0.42
CA PRO A 21 4.48 7.76 0.22
C PRO A 21 5.13 7.35 1.55
N ASP A 22 5.10 8.22 2.57
CA ASP A 22 5.74 7.99 3.86
C ASP A 22 4.93 7.08 4.81
N LYS A 23 3.78 6.57 4.37
CA LYS A 23 2.95 5.70 5.20
C LYS A 23 3.64 4.36 5.39
N VAL A 24 4.01 4.04 6.62
CA VAL A 24 4.55 2.73 6.99
C VAL A 24 3.47 1.65 6.86
N LEU A 25 3.68 0.68 5.97
CA LEU A 25 2.78 -0.47 5.75
C LEU A 25 3.21 -1.70 6.56
N PHE A 26 4.51 -1.84 6.84
CA PHE A 26 5.07 -2.95 7.63
C PHE A 26 5.91 -2.42 8.80
N PRO A 27 5.28 -2.04 9.93
CA PRO A 27 5.94 -1.39 11.07
C PRO A 27 7.07 -2.17 11.72
N GLY A 28 7.02 -3.51 11.71
CA GLY A 28 8.12 -4.33 12.25
C GLY A 28 9.45 -4.14 11.51
N VAL A 29 9.42 -3.62 10.29
CA VAL A 29 10.58 -3.43 9.42
C VAL A 29 10.64 -2.04 8.78
N GLY A 30 9.74 -1.13 9.16
CA GLY A 30 9.73 0.27 8.70
C GLY A 30 9.37 0.50 7.22
N ILE A 31 8.97 -0.53 6.46
CA ILE A 31 8.72 -0.39 5.01
C ILE A 31 7.49 0.48 4.74
N THR A 32 7.67 1.48 3.88
CA THR A 32 6.66 2.46 3.47
C THR A 32 5.89 2.07 2.20
N GLU A 33 4.82 2.81 1.90
CA GLU A 33 4.04 2.67 0.66
C GLU A 33 4.90 3.00 -0.58
N ALA A 34 5.79 3.98 -0.47
CA ALA A 34 6.78 4.29 -1.49
C ALA A 34 7.76 3.14 -1.74
N ASP A 35 8.31 2.55 -0.67
CA ASP A 35 9.27 1.45 -0.78
C ASP A 35 8.66 0.23 -1.48
N LEU A 36 7.40 -0.08 -1.15
CA LEU A 36 6.67 -1.19 -1.79
C LEU A 36 6.46 -0.94 -3.30
N ALA A 37 6.17 0.30 -3.70
CA ALA A 37 6.03 0.66 -5.10
C ALA A 37 7.37 0.53 -5.85
N ASP A 38 8.47 1.00 -5.23
CA ASP A 38 9.82 0.88 -5.80
C ASP A 38 10.25 -0.59 -5.93
N TYR A 39 9.91 -1.42 -4.94
CA TYR A 39 10.11 -2.87 -5.00
C TYR A 39 9.35 -3.52 -6.16
N HIS A 40 8.05 -3.24 -6.32
CA HIS A 40 7.28 -3.79 -7.43
C HIS A 40 7.84 -3.40 -8.79
N ARG A 41 8.38 -2.18 -8.92
CA ARG A 41 9.06 -1.73 -10.13
C ARG A 41 10.37 -2.47 -10.37
N SER A 42 11.16 -2.77 -9.33
CA SER A 42 12.42 -3.48 -9.51
C SER A 42 12.22 -4.93 -9.99
N VAL A 43 11.16 -5.59 -9.53
CA VAL A 43 10.82 -6.96 -9.93
C VAL A 43 9.94 -7.04 -11.19
N GLU A 44 9.41 -5.91 -11.66
CA GLU A 44 8.50 -5.80 -12.81
C GLU A 44 8.93 -6.65 -14.02
N PRO A 45 10.20 -6.59 -14.50
CA PRO A 45 10.61 -7.28 -15.73
C PRO A 45 10.49 -8.81 -15.63
N HIS A 46 10.59 -9.34 -14.41
CA HIS A 46 10.56 -10.78 -14.14
C HIS A 46 9.15 -11.26 -13.83
N VAL A 47 8.34 -10.44 -13.17
CA VAL A 47 7.00 -10.82 -12.69
C VAL A 47 5.94 -10.62 -13.76
N LEU A 48 5.95 -9.50 -14.50
CA LEU A 48 4.87 -9.15 -15.44
C LEU A 48 4.62 -10.18 -16.56
N PRO A 49 5.63 -10.82 -17.17
CA PRO A 49 5.39 -11.84 -18.20
C PRO A 49 4.48 -12.97 -17.70
N HIS A 50 4.58 -13.33 -16.42
CA HIS A 50 3.84 -14.42 -15.80
C HIS A 50 2.44 -14.05 -15.33
N LEU A 51 2.15 -12.75 -15.17
CA LEU A 51 0.85 -12.22 -14.73
C LEU A 51 -0.02 -11.76 -15.91
N ARG A 52 0.57 -11.55 -17.09
CA ARG A 52 -0.13 -11.03 -18.27
C ARG A 52 -1.27 -11.97 -18.68
N GLY A 53 -2.46 -11.39 -18.89
CA GLY A 53 -3.65 -12.14 -19.32
C GLY A 53 -4.31 -12.98 -18.23
N ARG A 54 -3.85 -12.89 -16.98
CA ARG A 54 -4.39 -13.65 -15.85
C ARG A 54 -5.18 -12.72 -14.92
N PRO A 55 -6.42 -13.08 -14.54
CA PRO A 55 -7.13 -12.38 -13.46
C PRO A 55 -6.34 -12.47 -12.15
N LEU A 56 -6.25 -11.36 -11.42
CA LEU A 56 -5.55 -11.28 -10.15
C LEU A 56 -6.52 -10.92 -9.01
N MET A 57 -6.39 -11.62 -7.89
CA MET A 57 -6.94 -11.19 -6.60
C MET A 57 -5.95 -10.20 -5.97
N LEU A 58 -6.45 -9.06 -5.49
CA LEU A 58 -5.61 -8.04 -4.86
C LEU A 58 -5.83 -8.04 -3.35
N GLU A 59 -4.79 -8.38 -2.60
CA GLU A 59 -4.75 -8.13 -1.16
C GLU A 59 -4.44 -6.64 -0.94
N ARG A 60 -5.36 -5.92 -0.29
CA ARG A 60 -5.27 -4.47 -0.11
C ARG A 60 -5.15 -4.10 1.36
N ARG A 61 -3.97 -3.62 1.75
CA ARG A 61 -3.74 -3.06 3.10
C ARG A 61 -3.97 -1.56 3.17
N ALA A 62 -5.22 -1.12 3.01
CA ALA A 62 -5.58 0.30 3.06
C ALA A 62 -5.61 0.86 4.50
N VAL A 63 -6.03 0.02 5.45
CA VAL A 63 -6.05 0.26 6.90
C VAL A 63 -4.99 -0.64 7.52
N GLY A 64 -4.08 -0.10 8.33
CA GLY A 64 -3.18 -0.96 9.10
C GLY A 64 -4.03 -1.88 9.99
N PRO A 65 -3.66 -3.15 10.22
CA PRO A 65 -4.45 -4.08 11.05
C PRO A 65 -4.65 -3.60 12.49
N TYR A 66 -3.98 -2.51 12.88
CA TYR A 66 -4.11 -1.78 14.13
C TYR A 66 -4.19 -0.27 13.85
N SER A 67 -5.07 0.19 12.95
CA SER A 67 -5.36 1.63 12.92
C SER A 67 -5.91 2.05 14.28
N VAL A 68 -5.05 2.65 15.12
CA VAL A 68 -5.38 3.20 16.45
C VAL A 68 -6.42 4.31 16.35
N ARG A 69 -6.65 4.82 15.14
CA ARG A 69 -7.74 5.74 14.85
C ARG A 69 -9.01 4.95 14.56
N ALA A 70 -9.84 4.78 15.59
CA ALA A 70 -11.25 4.48 15.39
C ALA A 70 -11.84 5.48 14.37
N ARG A 71 -12.55 5.00 13.36
CA ARG A 71 -13.36 5.89 12.53
C ARG A 71 -14.58 6.29 13.36
N PRO A 72 -14.99 7.57 13.37
CA PRO A 72 -16.28 7.95 13.93
C PRO A 72 -17.38 7.08 13.33
N GLY A 73 -18.10 6.30 14.15
CA GLY A 73 -19.14 5.37 13.71
C GLY A 73 -18.66 4.03 13.13
N GLY A 74 -17.36 3.72 13.16
CA GLY A 74 -16.85 2.41 12.74
C GLY A 74 -17.06 1.34 13.82
N PRO A 75 -17.24 0.06 13.45
CA PRO A 75 -17.35 -1.01 14.43
C PRO A 75 -16.05 -1.11 15.25
N VAL A 76 -16.17 -0.95 16.57
CA VAL A 76 -15.09 -1.26 17.52
C VAL A 76 -15.28 -2.70 17.93
N ALA A 77 -14.22 -3.52 17.83
CA ALA A 77 -14.26 -4.88 18.34
C ALA A 77 -14.41 -4.84 19.87
N THR A 78 -15.64 -4.97 20.37
CA THR A 78 -15.91 -5.17 21.79
C THR A 78 -15.55 -6.61 22.15
N PRO A 79 -14.76 -6.85 23.21
CA PRO A 79 -14.51 -8.22 23.66
C PRO A 79 -15.84 -8.87 24.07
N LEU A 80 -16.13 -10.04 23.49
CA LEU A 80 -17.23 -10.89 23.95
C LEU A 80 -16.81 -11.51 25.28
N ARG A 81 -17.67 -11.37 26.29
CA ARG A 81 -17.50 -11.99 27.61
C ARG A 81 -17.92 -13.45 27.57
#